data_AF-A0AAW6BU26-F1
#
_entry.id   AF-A0AAW6BU26-F1
#
_cell.length_a   1.000
_cell.length_b   1.000
_cell.length_c   1.000
_cell.angle_alpha   90.00
_cell.angle_beta   90.00
_cell.angle_gamma   90.00
#
_symmetry.space_group_name_H-M   'P 1'
#
loop_
_entity.id
_entity.type
_entity.pdbx_description
1 polymer ?
#
loop_
_entity_poly.entity_id
_entity_poly.type
_entity_poly.pdbx_seq_one_letter_code
_entity_poly.pdbx_strand_id
1 'polypeptide(L)' 'MKKNKSIVILLYLSCSFFLFIFLMCMIAAALGYWVGGGKEIFHFIGDNIGTYLKVSTSGFFAGFVLWLFDIR' A
#
# COMPACT_ATOMS: atom_id res chain seq x y z
N MET A 1 25.92 2.70 -18.05
CA MET A 1 25.49 1.37 -17.56
C MET A 1 24.07 1.12 -18.03
N LYS A 2 23.84 0.15 -18.93
CA LYS A 2 22.48 -0.30 -19.25
C LYS A 2 21.94 -1.02 -18.02
N LYS A 3 21.15 -0.35 -17.19
CA LYS A 3 20.41 -1.01 -16.12
C LYS A 3 19.38 -1.89 -16.83
N ASN A 4 19.61 -3.20 -16.82
CA ASN A 4 18.60 -4.15 -17.29
C ASN A 4 17.34 -3.89 -16.47
N LYS A 5 16.29 -3.38 -17.14
CA LYS A 5 14.97 -3.16 -16.56
C LYS A 5 14.38 -4.54 -16.23
N SER A 6 14.75 -5.07 -15.08
CA SER A 6 14.29 -6.38 -14.64
C SER A 6 12.83 -6.28 -14.21
N ILE A 7 11.99 -7.13 -14.82
CA ILE A 7 10.58 -7.30 -14.45
C ILE A 7 10.45 -7.71 -12.97
N VAL A 8 11.45 -8.40 -12.43
CA VAL A 8 11.53 -8.76 -11.01
C VAL A 8 11.58 -7.51 -10.13
N ILE A 9 12.32 -6.48 -10.56
CA ILE A 9 12.47 -5.22 -9.81
C ILE A 9 11.19 -4.38 -9.90
N LEU A 10 10.49 -4.42 -11.04
CA LEU A 10 9.16 -3.81 -11.18
C LEU A 10 8.16 -4.43 -10.21
N LEU A 11 8.07 -5.76 -10.21
CA LEU A 11 7.14 -6.49 -9.35
C LEU A 11 7.48 -6.26 -7.88
N TYR A 12 8.77 -6.31 -7.53
CA TYR A 12 9.23 -6.02 -6.18
C TYR A 12 8.85 -4.60 -5.74
N LEU A 13 9.22 -3.58 -6.52
CA LEU A 13 8.97 -2.19 -6.15
C LEU A 13 7.47 -1.88 -6.04
N SER A 14 6.68 -2.33 -7.02
CA SER A 14 5.22 -2.11 -7.03
C SER A 14 4.53 -2.85 -5.89
N CYS A 15 4.95 -4.09 -5.59
CA CYS A 15 4.40 -4.86 -4.49
C CYS A 15 4.84 -4.30 -3.13
N SER A 16 6.09 -3.85 -2.98
CA SER A 16 6.56 -3.18 -1.77
C SER A 16 5.80 -1.89 -1.49
N PHE A 17 5.56 -1.05 -2.49
CA PHE A 17 4.76 0.17 -2.32
C PHE A 17 3.30 -0.14 -1.99
N PHE A 18 2.71 -1.14 -2.65
CA PHE A 18 1.36 -1.60 -2.33
C PHE A 18 1.24 -2.04 -0.87
N LEU A 19 2.15 -2.92 -0.42
CA LEU A 19 2.17 -3.43 0.95
C LEU A 19 2.44 -2.31 1.97
N PHE A 20 3.34 -1.38 1.65
CA PHE A 20 3.63 -0.25 2.51
C PHE A 20 2.41 0.63 2.74
N ILE A 21 1.71 1.03 1.67
CA ILE A 21 0.49 1.84 1.79
C ILE A 21 -0.61 1.05 2.51
N PHE A 22 -0.78 -0.22 2.18
CA PHE A 22 -1.77 -1.07 2.84
C PHE A 22 -1.52 -1.19 4.35
N LEU A 23 -0.27 -1.44 4.76
CA LEU A 23 0.11 -1.49 6.18
C LEU A 23 -0.10 -0.15 6.88
N MET A 24 0.24 0.97 6.22
CA MET A 24 0.00 2.30 6.78
C MET A 24 -1.49 2.58 6.98
N CYS A 25 -2.35 2.17 6.03
CA CYS A 25 -3.81 2.24 6.20
C CYS A 25 -4.29 1.38 7.38
N MET A 26 -3.76 0.17 7.54
CA MET A 26 -4.11 -0.72 8.66
C MET A 26 -3.68 -0.14 10.02
N ILE A 27 -2.48 0.45 10.09
CA ILE A 27 -1.99 1.13 11.30
C ILE A 27 -2.86 2.35 11.61
N ALA A 28 -3.18 3.17 10.62
CA ALA A 28 -4.05 4.33 10.79
C ALA A 28 -5.46 3.91 11.23
N ALA A 29 -6.00 2.82 10.70
CA ALA A 29 -7.28 2.25 11.11
C ALA A 29 -7.23 1.75 12.56
N ALA A 30 -6.16 1.07 12.96
CA ALA A 30 -5.96 0.60 14.32
C ALA A 30 -5.80 1.76 15.32
N LEU A 31 -5.08 2.81 14.96
CA LEU A 31 -4.95 4.03 15.77
C LEU A 31 -6.27 4.79 15.87
N GLY A 32 -7.00 4.95 14.76
CA GLY A 32 -8.33 5.57 14.74
C GLY A 32 -9.33 4.80 15.60
N TYR A 33 -9.29 3.47 15.54
CA TYR A 33 -10.06 2.59 16.41
C TYR A 33 -9.71 2.77 17.90
N TRP A 34 -8.41 2.86 18.23
CA TRP A 34 -7.93 3.06 19.59
C TRP A 34 -8.42 4.40 20.17
N VAL A 35 -8.41 5.46 19.36
CA VAL A 35 -8.93 6.78 19.73
C VAL A 35 -10.47 6.80 19.80
N GLY A 36 -11.15 5.98 19.00
CA GLY A 36 -12.61 5.97 18.83
C GLY A 36 -13.43 5.15 19.83
N GLY A 37 -12.83 4.55 20.86
CA GLY A 37 -13.58 3.90 21.95
C GLY A 37 -13.96 2.43 21.74
N GLY A 38 -13.30 1.74 20.80
CA GLY A 38 -12.93 0.34 20.98
C GLY A 38 -14.05 -0.70 21.13
N LYS A 39 -15.00 -0.77 20.19
CA LYS A 39 -16.02 -1.84 20.23
C LYS A 39 -15.75 -2.99 19.27
N GLU A 40 -15.38 -2.77 18.01
CA GLU A 40 -15.07 -3.85 17.06
C GLU A 40 -14.05 -3.45 15.97
N ILE A 41 -12.77 -3.77 16.15
CA ILE A 41 -11.69 -3.46 15.19
C ILE A 41 -11.89 -4.15 13.83
N PHE A 42 -12.31 -5.42 13.83
CA PHE A 42 -12.50 -6.18 12.59
C PHE A 42 -13.68 -5.66 11.76
N HIS A 43 -14.73 -5.17 12.41
CA HIS A 43 -15.88 -4.58 11.74
C HIS A 43 -15.51 -3.23 11.12
N PHE A 44 -14.79 -2.37 11.86
CA PHE A 44 -14.31 -1.08 11.35
C PHE A 44 -13.31 -1.21 10.20
N ILE A 45 -12.39 -2.19 10.27
CA ILE A 45 -11.45 -2.46 9.19
C ILE A 45 -12.17 -3.11 8.00
N GLY A 46 -13.09 -4.04 8.25
CA GLY A 46 -13.85 -4.74 7.20
C GLY A 46 -14.71 -3.80 6.37
N ASP A 47 -15.36 -2.82 6.99
CA ASP A 47 -16.20 -1.83 6.30
C ASP A 47 -15.35 -0.91 5.38
N ASN A 48 -14.12 -0.59 5.82
CA ASN A 48 -13.21 0.28 5.08
C ASN A 48 -12.20 -0.47 4.20
N ILE A 49 -12.21 -1.80 4.17
CA ILE A 49 -11.19 -2.61 3.47
C ILE A 49 -11.18 -2.34 1.97
N GLY A 50 -12.35 -2.10 1.37
CA GLY A 50 -12.49 -1.74 -0.04
C GLY A 50 -11.82 -0.41 -0.36
N THR A 51 -11.89 0.55 0.56
CA THR A 51 -11.21 1.84 0.44
C THR A 51 -9.70 1.67 0.60
N TYR A 52 -9.23 0.88 1.57
CA TYR A 52 -7.81 0.59 1.76
C TYR A 52 -7.20 -0.13 0.55
N LEU A 53 -7.94 -1.07 -0.07
CA LEU A 53 -7.52 -1.72 -1.31
C LEU A 53 -7.37 -0.72 -2.46
N LYS A 54 -8.38 0.14 -2.69
CA LYS A 54 -8.31 1.20 -3.73
C LYS A 54 -7.11 2.12 -3.54
N VAL A 55 -6.87 2.56 -2.31
CA VAL A 55 -5.73 3.42 -1.97
C VAL A 55 -4.40 2.66 -2.17
N SER A 56 -4.32 1.40 -1.76
CA SER A 56 -3.12 0.58 -1.94
C SER A 56 -2.81 0.33 -3.42
N THR A 57 -3.84 0.17 -4.27
CA THR A 57 -3.66 0.10 -5.73
C THR A 57 -3.00 1.35 -6.29
N SER A 58 -3.27 2.54 -5.73
CA SER A 58 -2.55 3.76 -6.13
C SER A 58 -1.05 3.70 -5.79
N GLY A 59 -0.68 3.04 -4.69
CA GLY A 59 0.70 2.72 -4.34
C GLY A 59 1.38 1.78 -5.34
N PHE A 60 0.65 0.78 -5.83
CA PHE A 60 1.15 -0.10 -6.89
C PHE A 60 1.47 0.68 -8.17
N PHE A 61 0.59 1.59 -8.59
CA PHE A 61 0.85 2.48 -9.73
C PHE A 61 2.04 3.42 -9.49
N ALA A 62 2.20 3.95 -8.27
CA ALA A 62 3.37 4.76 -7.92
C ALA A 62 4.68 3.97 -8.07
N GLY A 63 4.73 2.73 -7.58
CA GLY A 63 5.89 1.84 -7.77
C GLY A 63 6.16 1.52 -9.25
N PHE A 64 5.12 1.35 -10.06
CA PHE A 64 5.24 1.17 -11.51
C PHE A 64 5.83 2.41 -12.20
N VAL A 65 5.35 3.60 -11.83
CA VAL A 65 5.84 4.89 -12.36
C VAL A 65 7.30 5.10 -11.98
N LEU A 66 7.69 4.84 -10.73
CA LEU A 66 9.09 4.95 -10.28
C LEU A 66 10.02 4.04 -11.08
N TRP A 67 9.57 2.81 -11.38
CA TRP A 67 10.31 1.90 -12.24
C TRP A 67 10.40 2.39 -13.70
N LEU A 68 9.33 3.00 -14.24
CA LEU A 68 9.37 3.57 -15.59
C LEU A 68 10.44 4.65 -15.73
N PHE A 69 10.56 5.51 -14.71
CA PHE A 69 11.54 6.60 -14.68
C PHE A 69 12.94 6.18 -14.23
N ASP A 70 13.17 4.90 -13.91
CA ASP A 70 14.45 4.39 -13.37
C ASP A 70 14.95 5.18 -12.14
N ILE A 71 13.99 5.74 -11.39
CA ILE A 71 14.24 6.39 -10.10
C ILE A 71 14.34 5.24 -9.11
N ARG A 72 15.58 4.77 -8.90
CA ARG A 72 15.96 3.79 -7.89
C ARG A 72 16.74 4.48 -6.79
#